data_AF-A0A4S2U0G8-F1
#
_entry.id   AF-A0A4S2U0G8-F1
#
_cell.length_a   1.000
_cell.length_b   1.000
_cell.length_c   1.000
_cell.angle_alpha   90.00
_cell.angle_beta   90.00
_cell.angle_gamma   90.00
#
_symmetry.space_group_name_H-M   'P 1'
#
loop_
_entity.id
_entity.type
_entity.pdbx_description
1 polymer ?
#
loop_
_entity_poly.entity_id
_entity_poly.type
_entity_poly.pdbx_seq_one_letter_code
_entity_poly.pdbx_strand_id
1 'polypeptide(L)'
;MSAELSPAQRAKGEASAALIRYELEKARKEGDVSERRITAALKHLGCGPEHGMYIGDGFYSVHTGDVCVSGLATERELTIEVHGAYAEPQPGTGPCVENRGGH
;
A
#
# COMPACT_ATOMS: atom_id res chain seq x y z
N MET A 1 -7.92 4.63 17.89
CA MET A 1 -9.35 4.44 17.54
C MET A 1 -9.50 4.50 16.03
N SER A 2 -9.13 3.45 15.29
CA SER A 2 -9.22 3.38 13.82
C SER A 2 -10.51 4.02 13.32
N ALA A 3 -10.41 5.14 12.60
CA ALA A 3 -11.58 5.86 12.12
C ALA A 3 -12.23 4.97 11.08
N GLU A 4 -13.46 4.56 11.32
CA GLU A 4 -14.22 3.75 10.37
C GLU A 4 -14.27 4.50 9.03
N LEU A 5 -13.81 3.83 7.98
CA LEU A 5 -13.88 4.36 6.62
C LEU A 5 -15.33 4.68 6.28
N SER A 6 -15.58 5.90 5.79
CA SER A 6 -16.87 6.17 5.15
C SER A 6 -17.08 5.19 3.98
N PRO A 7 -18.34 4.83 3.63
CA PRO A 7 -18.61 3.94 2.50
C PRO A 7 -17.94 4.40 1.19
N ALA A 8 -17.85 5.71 0.98
CA ALA A 8 -17.20 6.29 -0.19
C ALA A 8 -15.67 6.08 -0.18
N GLN A 9 -15.01 6.32 0.96
CA GLN A 9 -13.57 6.07 1.10
C GLN A 9 -13.25 4.58 0.97
N ARG A 10 -14.11 3.73 1.52
CA ARG A 10 -13.98 2.27 1.38
C ARG A 10 -14.05 1.84 -0.09
N ALA A 11 -15.05 2.30 -0.83
CA ALA A 11 -15.21 1.95 -2.24
C ALA A 11 -14.02 2.43 -3.10
N LYS A 12 -13.52 3.65 -2.87
CA LYS A 12 -12.30 4.16 -3.54
C LYS A 12 -11.06 3.35 -3.17
N GLY A 13 -10.93 2.99 -1.90
CA GLY A 13 -9.83 2.18 -1.41
C GLY A 13 -9.83 0.78 -2.00
N GLU A 14 -10.98 0.13 -2.06
CA GLU A 14 -11.15 -1.18 -2.70
C GLU A 14 -10.87 -1.13 -4.21
N ALA A 15 -11.28 -0.06 -4.89
CA ALA A 15 -10.94 0.14 -6.31
C ALA A 15 -9.43 0.30 -6.53
N SER A 16 -8.77 1.10 -5.69
CA SER A 16 -7.31 1.27 -5.73
C SER A 16 -6.59 -0.04 -5.41
N ALA A 17 -7.08 -0.77 -4.41
CA ALA A 17 -6.57 -2.08 -4.03
C ALA A 17 -6.69 -3.08 -5.19
N ALA A 18 -7.80 -3.09 -5.92
CA ALA A 18 -7.96 -3.98 -7.07
C ALA A 18 -6.89 -3.73 -8.16
N LEU A 19 -6.57 -2.46 -8.44
CA LEU A 19 -5.50 -2.10 -9.39
C LEU A 19 -4.12 -2.52 -8.89
N ILE A 20 -3.82 -2.26 -7.61
CA ILE A 20 -2.56 -2.65 -6.98
C ILE A 20 -2.40 -4.17 -7.00
N ARG A 21 -3.43 -4.92 -6.60
CA ARG A 21 -3.44 -6.39 -6.66
C ARG A 21 -3.12 -6.88 -8.07
N TYR A 22 -3.75 -6.32 -9.10
CA TYR A 22 -3.52 -6.74 -10.48
C TYR A 22 -2.06 -6.56 -10.93
N GLU A 23 -1.43 -5.43 -10.60
CA GLU A 23 -0.03 -5.18 -10.94
C GLU A 23 0.94 -6.04 -10.13
N LEU A 24 0.67 -6.26 -8.84
CA LEU A 24 1.49 -7.13 -8.00
C LEU A 24 1.32 -8.61 -8.34
N GLU A 25 0.16 -9.03 -8.83
CA GLU A 25 -0.02 -10.38 -9.37
C GLU A 25 0.82 -10.62 -10.61
N LYS A 26 1.03 -9.61 -11.47
CA LYS A 26 1.94 -9.74 -12.62
C LYS A 26 3.37 -9.96 -12.15
N ALA A 27 3.83 -9.12 -11.22
CA ALA A 27 5.15 -9.25 -10.60
C ALA A 27 5.36 -10.67 -10.02
N ARG A 28 4.35 -11.19 -9.32
CA ARG A 28 4.37 -12.56 -8.80
C ARG A 28 4.38 -13.63 -9.90
N LYS A 29 3.58 -13.49 -10.96
CA LYS A 29 3.53 -14.42 -12.11
C LYS A 29 4.83 -14.41 -12.92
N GLU A 30 5.50 -13.27 -12.98
CA GLU A 30 6.83 -13.09 -13.56
C GLU A 30 7.94 -13.72 -12.70
N GLY A 31 7.63 -14.06 -11.44
CA GLY A 31 8.62 -14.56 -10.47
C GLY A 31 9.54 -13.47 -9.93
N ASP A 32 9.15 -12.20 -10.05
CA ASP A 32 9.93 -11.06 -9.56
C ASP A 32 9.09 -10.25 -8.57
N VAL A 33 9.24 -10.56 -7.29
CA VAL A 33 8.65 -9.79 -6.18
C VAL A 33 9.71 -8.95 -5.47
N SER A 34 10.78 -8.58 -6.17
CA SER A 34 11.80 -7.71 -5.62
C SER A 34 11.23 -6.33 -5.31
N GLU A 35 11.82 -5.64 -4.33
CA GLU A 35 11.42 -4.27 -3.98
C GLU A 35 11.44 -3.35 -5.21
N ARG A 36 12.41 -3.53 -6.10
CA ARG A 36 12.53 -2.79 -7.35
C ARG A 36 11.32 -3.02 -8.26
N ARG A 37 10.88 -4.26 -8.42
CA ARG A 37 9.73 -4.61 -9.29
C ARG A 37 8.40 -4.15 -8.72
N ILE A 38 8.22 -4.30 -7.40
CA ILE A 38 7.06 -3.77 -6.67
C ILE A 38 7.03 -2.24 -6.75
N THR A 39 8.17 -1.57 -6.56
CA THR A 39 8.28 -0.11 -6.73
C THR A 39 7.86 0.30 -8.14
N ALA A 40 8.32 -0.40 -9.17
CA ALA A 40 7.94 -0.10 -10.55
C ALA A 40 6.45 -0.31 -10.81
N ALA A 41 5.86 -1.39 -10.26
CA ALA A 41 4.42 -1.66 -10.34
C ALA A 41 3.60 -0.53 -9.73
N LEU A 42 3.94 -0.10 -8.51
CA LEU A 42 3.23 0.97 -7.83
C LEU A 42 3.44 2.33 -8.53
N LYS A 43 4.66 2.63 -9.01
CA LYS A 43 4.92 3.84 -9.82
C LYS A 43 4.13 3.89 -11.11
N HIS A 44 3.89 2.75 -11.75
CA HIS A 44 3.05 2.68 -12.94
C HIS A 44 1.60 3.11 -12.66
N LEU A 45 1.12 2.89 -11.43
CA LEU A 45 -0.18 3.33 -10.93
C LEU A 45 -0.16 4.78 -10.40
N GLY A 46 0.96 5.50 -10.55
CA GLY A 46 1.12 6.86 -10.02
C GLY A 46 1.39 6.92 -8.53
N CYS A 47 1.60 5.78 -7.86
CA CYS A 47 1.99 5.73 -6.46
C CYS A 47 3.50 5.92 -6.34
N GLY A 48 3.95 6.79 -5.44
CA GLY A 48 5.38 7.14 -5.28
C GLY A 48 5.77 7.41 -3.83
N PRO A 49 7.04 7.76 -3.56
CA PRO A 49 7.48 8.18 -2.23
C PRO A 49 6.66 9.34 -1.65
N GLU A 50 6.20 10.25 -2.49
CA GLU A 50 5.29 11.37 -2.14
C GLU A 50 3.91 10.90 -1.67
N HIS A 51 3.54 9.67 -2.02
CA HIS A 51 2.34 8.97 -1.58
C HIS A 51 2.60 8.07 -0.38
N GLY A 52 3.71 8.27 0.33
CA GLY A 52 4.04 7.46 1.49
C GLY A 52 4.19 5.98 1.16
N MET A 53 4.83 5.67 0.04
CA MET A 53 5.17 4.30 -0.34
C MET A 53 6.26 3.73 0.55
N TYR A 54 6.00 2.54 1.10
CA TYR A 54 6.98 1.69 1.78
C TYR A 54 6.98 0.30 1.15
N ILE A 55 8.17 -0.27 0.93
CA ILE A 55 8.35 -1.66 0.49
C ILE A 55 9.56 -2.21 1.25
N GLY A 56 9.42 -3.38 1.87
CA GLY A 56 10.50 -4.05 2.57
C GLY A 56 10.05 -5.37 3.19
N ASP A 57 10.95 -6.35 3.27
CA ASP A 57 10.69 -7.68 3.84
C ASP A 57 9.42 -8.38 3.30
N GLY A 58 9.11 -8.15 2.02
CA GLY A 58 7.91 -8.68 1.36
C GLY A 58 6.60 -7.97 1.73
N PHE A 59 6.65 -6.91 2.53
CA PHE A 59 5.53 -6.03 2.82
C PHE A 59 5.55 -4.79 1.92
N TYR A 60 4.36 -4.29 1.58
CA TYR A 60 4.18 -3.00 0.91
C TYR A 60 3.07 -2.19 1.56
N SER A 61 3.18 -0.86 1.47
CA SER A 61 2.17 0.09 1.92
C SER A 61 2.21 1.34 1.06
N VAL A 62 1.05 1.94 0.75
CA VAL A 62 0.94 3.19 -0.01
C VAL A 62 -0.31 3.98 0.36
N HIS A 63 -0.20 5.30 0.41
CA HIS A 63 -1.33 6.23 0.57
C HIS A 63 -1.92 6.58 -0.81
N THR A 64 -3.20 6.35 -1.02
CA THR A 64 -3.88 6.68 -2.28
C THR A 64 -4.49 8.08 -2.29
N GLY A 65 -4.26 8.86 -1.23
CA GLY A 65 -4.84 10.20 -1.02
C GLY A 65 -6.07 10.19 -0.11
N ASP A 66 -6.92 9.16 -0.22
CA ASP A 66 -8.11 8.97 0.62
C ASP A 66 -7.90 7.92 1.73
N VAL A 67 -7.06 6.90 1.47
CA VAL A 67 -6.86 5.72 2.32
C VAL A 67 -5.42 5.19 2.20
N CYS A 68 -5.01 4.31 3.11
CA CYS A 68 -3.80 3.51 2.93
C CYS A 68 -4.17 2.12 2.40
N VAL A 69 -3.36 1.60 1.46
CA VAL A 69 -3.43 0.21 0.99
C VAL A 69 -2.11 -0.47 1.33
N SER A 70 -2.18 -1.60 2.03
CA SER A 70 -1.00 -2.36 2.43
C SER A 70 -1.21 -3.86 2.37
N GLY A 71 -0.13 -4.63 2.39
CA GLY A 71 -0.19 -6.07 2.42
C GLY A 71 1.17 -6.72 2.20
N LEU A 72 1.14 -8.03 1.96
CA LEU A 72 2.31 -8.83 1.62
C LEU A 72 2.33 -9.07 0.11
N ALA A 73 3.50 -8.95 -0.49
CA ALA A 73 3.79 -9.31 -1.87
C ALA A 73 5.05 -10.17 -1.89
N THR A 74 4.84 -11.48 -1.77
CA THR A 74 5.89 -12.50 -1.85
C THR A 74 5.56 -13.50 -2.96
N GLU A 75 6.50 -14.39 -3.29
CA GLU A 75 6.26 -15.45 -4.28
C GLU A 75 5.11 -16.38 -3.86
N ARG A 76 4.96 -16.60 -2.54
CA ARG A 76 3.99 -17.54 -1.97
C ARG A 76 2.64 -16.89 -1.70
N GLU A 77 2.65 -15.62 -1.33
CA GLU A 77 1.49 -14.93 -0.76
C GLU A 77 1.36 -13.50 -1.30
N LEU A 78 0.13 -13.15 -1.68
CA LEU A 78 -0.26 -11.78 -2.02
C LEU A 78 -1.50 -11.41 -1.21
N THR A 79 -1.34 -10.53 -0.23
CA THR A 79 -2.44 -9.96 0.56
C THR A 79 -2.62 -8.49 0.24
N ILE A 80 -3.83 -8.00 0.53
CA ILE A 80 -4.18 -6.60 0.33
C ILE A 80 -5.26 -6.19 1.31
N GLU A 81 -5.01 -5.09 2.00
CA GLU A 81 -5.87 -4.54 3.03
C GLU A 81 -6.02 -3.03 2.81
N VAL A 82 -7.22 -2.52 3.10
CA VAL A 82 -7.56 -1.10 2.98
C VAL A 82 -7.79 -0.54 4.37
N HIS A 83 -7.03 0.49 4.71
CA HIS A 83 -7.08 1.13 6.02
C HIS A 83 -7.49 2.60 5.87
N GLY A 84 -8.24 3.12 6.85
CA GLY A 84 -8.44 4.56 6.98
C GLY A 84 -7.11 5.31 7.06
N ALA A 85 -7.05 6.49 6.43
CA ALA A 85 -5.96 7.43 6.62
C ALA A 85 -5.97 7.90 8.09
N TYR A 86 -5.24 7.21 8.96
CA TYR A 86 -5.31 7.47 10.39
C TYR A 86 -4.39 8.65 10.75
N ALA A 87 -5.02 9.83 10.87
CA ALA A 87 -4.49 11.15 11.27
C ALA A 87 -3.29 11.67 10.45
N GLU A 88 -3.47 12.85 9.86
CA GLU A 88 -2.52 13.61 9.04
C GLU A 88 -1.03 13.28 9.29
N PRO A 89 -0.28 12.75 8.31
CA PRO A 89 1.13 13.09 8.28
C PRO A 89 1.17 14.60 8.02
N GLN A 90 1.61 15.37 9.02
CA GLN A 90 2.08 16.74 8.77
C GLN A 90 3.01 16.71 7.55
N PRO A 91 2.99 17.75 6.68
CA PRO A 91 3.91 17.80 5.54
C PRO A 91 5.34 17.60 6.03
N GLY A 92 5.94 16.45 5.69
CA GLY A 92 7.27 16.03 6.17
C GLY A 92 7.30 14.70 6.95
N THR A 93 6.18 14.09 7.30
CA THR A 93 6.13 12.79 7.97
C THR A 93 5.90 11.66 6.95
N GLY A 94 6.78 10.67 6.95
CA GLY A 94 6.93 9.63 5.92
C GLY A 94 5.76 8.63 5.76
N PRO A 95 6.04 7.44 5.20
CA PRO A 95 5.03 6.57 4.58
C PRO A 95 3.89 6.09 5.47
N CYS A 96 2.78 5.67 4.84
CA CYS A 96 1.65 4.99 5.50
C CYS A 96 2.21 3.86 6.38
N VAL A 97 2.23 4.11 7.69
CA VAL A 97 2.61 3.20 8.77
C VAL A 97 4.12 3.01 8.99
N GLU A 98 4.64 3.58 10.08
CA GLU A 98 5.50 2.82 11.01
C GLU A 98 4.70 2.58 12.30
N ASN A 99 4.05 1.42 12.40
CA ASN A 99 3.72 0.83 13.70
C ASN A 99 4.86 -0.11 14.06
N ARG A 100 5.94 0.46 14.60
CA ARG A 100 6.90 -0.34 15.36
C ARG A 100 6.32 -0.51 16.76
N GLY A 101 5.81 -1.71 17.04
CA GLY A 101 5.51 -2.09 18.41
C GLY A 101 6.77 -1.99 19.29
N GLY A 102 6.58 -1.51 20.52
CA GLY A 102 7.52 -1.61 21.65
C GLY A 102 8.13 -0.27 22.08
N HIS A 103 7.62 0.36 23.15
CA HIS A 103 7.94 0.04 24.55
C HIS A 103 7.00 0.76 25.52
#